data_AF-A0A367PJD5-F1
#
_entry.id   AF-A0A367PJD5-F1
#
_cell.length_a   1.000
_cell.length_b   1.000
_cell.length_c   1.000
_cell.angle_alpha   90.00
_cell.angle_beta   90.00
_cell.angle_gamma   90.00
#
_symmetry.space_group_name_H-M   'P 1'
#
loop_
_entity.id
_entity.type
_entity.pdbx_description
1 polymer ?
#
loop_
_entity_poly.entity_id
_entity_poly.type
_entity_poly.pdbx_seq_one_letter_code
_entity_poly.pdbx_strand_id
1 'polypeptide(L)'
;MVDENYKPWRQRWLQWHARSLLASVVALAEAERESYLDRMRAAYCDLGDFPESEIDFIFRRVSRGIRKLGPCPGVFEVSPLTQLRIRAQGLRLMADASRLIPEELPIAEGKP
;
A
#
# COMPACT_ATOMS: atom_id res chain seq x y z
N MET A 1 -17.90 -12.89 12.89
CA MET A 1 -17.24 -12.05 13.91
C MET A 1 -16.18 -11.24 13.20
N VAL A 2 -16.27 -9.90 13.24
CA VAL A 2 -15.20 -9.05 12.70
C VAL A 2 -14.02 -9.17 13.65
N ASP A 3 -12.98 -9.87 13.19
CA ASP A 3 -11.76 -10.10 13.96
C ASP A 3 -11.25 -8.76 14.52
N GLU A 4 -11.14 -8.63 15.85
CA GLU A 4 -10.72 -7.38 16.49
C GLU A 4 -9.28 -7.00 16.11
N ASN A 5 -8.48 -7.97 15.65
CA ASN A 5 -7.16 -7.73 15.08
C ASN A 5 -7.20 -7.19 13.65
N TYR A 6 -8.37 -7.20 12.99
CA TYR A 6 -8.53 -6.74 11.61
C TYR A 6 -8.12 -5.27 11.42
N LYS A 7 -8.58 -4.42 12.34
CA LYS A 7 -8.39 -2.97 12.25
C LYS A 7 -6.92 -2.55 12.45
N PRO A 8 -6.19 -3.05 13.47
CA PRO A 8 -4.79 -2.71 13.65
C PRO A 8 -3.87 -3.16 12.51
N TRP A 9 -4.07 -4.36 11.94
CA TRP A 9 -3.23 -4.82 10.84
C TRP A 9 -3.51 -4.03 9.55
N ARG A 10 -4.79 -3.77 9.23
CA ARG A 10 -5.18 -3.02 8.05
C ARG A 10 -4.61 -1.62 8.08
N GLN A 11 -4.64 -0.97 9.24
CA GLN A 11 -4.05 0.36 9.40
C GLN A 11 -2.52 0.36 9.21
N ARG A 12 -1.80 -0.63 9.73
CA ARG A 12 -0.35 -0.76 9.50
C ARG A 12 -0.04 -1.02 8.03
N TRP A 13 -0.84 -1.86 7.38
CA TRP A 13 -0.72 -2.14 5.96
C TRP A 13 -0.92 -0.87 5.12
N LEU A 14 -1.97 -0.08 5.38
CA LEU A 14 -2.23 1.19 4.68
C LEU A 14 -1.08 2.19 4.85
N GLN A 15 -0.49 2.27 6.05
CA GLN A 15 0.66 3.13 6.29
C GLN A 15 1.89 2.68 5.50
N TRP A 16 2.16 1.37 5.44
CA TRP A 16 3.26 0.83 4.67
C TRP A 16 3.05 1.06 3.17
N HIS A 17 1.83 0.83 2.69
CA HIS A 17 1.50 0.99 1.29
C HIS A 17 1.61 2.44 0.83
N ALA A 18 1.13 3.39 1.64
CA ALA A 18 1.34 4.81 1.39
C ALA A 18 2.83 5.22 1.37
N ARG A 19 3.67 4.60 2.21
CA ARG A 19 5.14 4.84 2.18
C ARG A 19 5.78 4.28 0.91
N SER A 20 5.37 3.08 0.47
CA SER A 20 5.84 2.47 -0.77
C SER A 20 5.46 3.32 -1.98
N LEU A 21 4.19 3.76 -2.05
CA LEU A 21 3.71 4.63 -3.12
C LEU A 21 4.44 5.96 -3.14
N LEU A 22 4.67 6.58 -1.96
CA LEU A 22 5.48 7.79 -1.86
C LEU A 22 6.91 7.56 -2.38
N ALA A 23 7.55 6.45 -2.05
CA ALA A 23 8.90 6.14 -2.54
C ALA A 23 8.95 6.02 -4.07
N SER A 24 7.95 5.35 -4.67
CA SER A 24 7.81 5.28 -6.13
C SER A 24 7.64 6.68 -6.75
N VAL A 25 6.76 7.51 -6.18
CA VAL A 25 6.48 8.86 -6.71
C VAL A 25 7.70 9.79 -6.61
N VAL A 26 8.47 9.69 -5.53
CA VAL A 26 9.68 10.50 -5.34
C VAL A 26 10.76 10.13 -6.34
N ALA A 27 10.83 8.87 -6.78
CA ALA A 27 11.78 8.41 -7.80
C ALA A 27 11.42 8.88 -9.23
N LEU A 28 10.18 9.34 -9.46
CA LEU A 28 9.74 9.86 -10.76
C LEU A 28 10.14 11.32 -10.97
N ALA A 29 10.31 11.68 -12.25
CA ALA A 29 10.43 13.07 -12.67
C ALA A 29 9.17 13.85 -12.27
N GLU A 30 9.33 15.12 -11.89
CA GLU A 30 8.22 15.93 -11.36
C GLU A 30 7.02 16.00 -12.32
N ALA A 31 7.28 16.12 -13.63
CA ALA A 31 6.27 16.12 -14.69
C ALA A 31 5.47 14.81 -14.79
N GLU A 32 6.00 13.69 -14.30
CA GLU A 32 5.34 12.38 -14.40
C GLU A 32 4.50 12.04 -13.16
N ARG A 33 4.75 12.71 -12.03
CA ARG A 33 4.19 12.36 -10.72
C ARG A 33 2.66 12.41 -10.68
N GLU A 34 2.05 13.44 -11.25
CA GLU A 34 0.60 13.61 -11.27
C GLU A 34 -0.07 12.50 -12.08
N SER A 35 0.41 12.27 -13.32
CA SER A 35 -0.11 11.20 -14.18
C SER A 35 0.02 9.81 -13.54
N TYR A 36 1.11 9.56 -12.81
CA TYR A 36 1.32 8.29 -12.11
C TYR A 36 0.35 8.14 -10.93
N LEU A 37 0.13 9.20 -10.16
CA LEU A 37 -0.82 9.19 -9.05
C LEU A 37 -2.25 8.95 -9.53
N ASP A 38 -2.66 9.55 -10.64
CA ASP A 38 -3.98 9.33 -11.22
C ASP A 38 -4.18 7.88 -11.66
N ARG A 39 -3.18 7.31 -12.35
CA ARG A 39 -3.20 5.88 -12.73
C ARG A 39 -3.29 4.97 -11.51
N MET A 40 -2.53 5.26 -10.46
CA MET A 40 -2.59 4.48 -9.24
C MET A 40 -3.94 4.59 -8.55
N ARG A 41 -4.54 5.79 -8.51
CA ARG A 41 -5.86 5.99 -7.91
C ARG A 41 -6.93 5.21 -8.65
N ALA A 42 -6.93 5.24 -9.99
CA ALA A 42 -7.83 4.43 -10.81
C ALA A 42 -7.65 2.94 -10.51
N ALA A 43 -6.41 2.44 -10.47
CA ALA A 43 -6.14 1.04 -10.14
C ALA A 43 -6.68 0.63 -8.75
N TYR A 44 -6.58 1.48 -7.73
CA TYR A 44 -7.17 1.20 -6.42
C TYR A 44 -8.70 1.12 -6.46
N CYS A 45 -9.36 1.98 -7.25
CA CYS A 45 -10.81 1.94 -7.43
C CYS A 45 -11.23 0.67 -8.21
N ASP A 46 -10.52 0.33 -9.28
CA ASP A 46 -10.84 -0.80 -10.15
C ASP A 46 -10.68 -2.16 -9.46
N LEU A 47 -9.71 -2.27 -8.53
CA LEU A 47 -9.49 -3.50 -7.76
C LEU A 47 -10.64 -3.80 -6.79
N GLY A 48 -11.44 -2.80 -6.38
CA GLY A 48 -12.59 -2.99 -5.47
C GLY A 48 -12.23 -3.42 -4.03
N ASP A 49 -10.96 -3.74 -3.76
CA ASP A 49 -10.45 -4.23 -2.47
C ASP A 49 -10.26 -3.14 -1.40
N PHE A 50 -10.48 -1.87 -1.77
CA PHE A 50 -10.28 -0.71 -0.91
C PHE A 50 -11.54 0.15 -0.86
N PRO A 51 -12.10 0.42 0.33
CA PRO A 51 -13.10 1.47 0.47
C PRO A 51 -12.46 2.83 0.14
N GLU A 52 -13.26 3.75 -0.39
CA GLU A 52 -12.82 5.08 -0.82
C GLU A 52 -12.04 5.82 0.27
N SER A 53 -12.43 5.67 1.54
CA SER A 53 -11.76 6.28 2.70
C SER A 53 -10.32 5.79 2.92
N GLU A 54 -10.02 4.54 2.57
CA GLU A 54 -8.67 3.97 2.64
C GLU A 54 -7.79 4.45 1.47
N ILE A 55 -8.38 4.55 0.28
CA ILE A 55 -7.73 5.17 -0.88
C ILE A 55 -7.36 6.61 -0.52
N ASP A 56 -8.32 7.38 -0.01
CA ASP A 56 -8.11 8.75 0.45
C ASP A 56 -7.03 8.88 1.52
N PHE A 57 -6.99 7.95 2.48
CA PHE A 57 -5.94 7.91 3.49
C PHE A 57 -4.54 7.75 2.86
N ILE A 58 -4.39 6.83 1.90
CA ILE A 58 -3.13 6.61 1.18
C ILE A 58 -2.70 7.88 0.44
N PHE A 59 -3.57 8.44 -0.40
CA PHE A 59 -3.23 9.56 -1.26
C PHE A 59 -2.96 10.85 -0.47
N ARG A 60 -3.73 11.13 0.59
CA ARG A 60 -3.44 12.28 1.48
C ARG A 60 -2.05 12.18 2.11
N ARG A 61 -1.63 10.97 2.49
CA ARG A 61 -0.32 10.75 3.10
C ARG A 61 0.80 10.90 2.08
N VAL A 62 0.61 10.43 0.85
CA VAL A 62 1.54 10.63 -0.26
C VAL A 62 1.67 12.11 -0.62
N SER A 63 0.56 12.84 -0.80
CA SER A 63 0.59 14.28 -1.09
C SER A 63 1.29 15.08 0.02
N ARG A 64 1.03 14.75 1.30
CA ARG A 64 1.75 15.36 2.42
C ARG A 64 3.25 15.03 2.40
N GLY A 65 3.61 13.80 2.03
CA GLY A 65 4.99 13.38 1.87
C GLY A 65 5.74 14.17 0.80
N ILE A 66 5.14 14.30 -0.38
CA ILE A 66 5.71 15.08 -1.50
C ILE A 66 5.91 16.54 -1.08
N ARG A 67 4.90 17.17 -0.48
CA ARG A 67 5.01 18.57 0.00
C ARG A 67 6.11 18.76 1.05
N LYS A 68 6.29 17.79 1.94
CA LYS A 68 7.33 17.84 2.99
C LYS A 68 8.74 17.71 2.44
N LEU A 69 8.90 16.96 1.34
CA LEU A 69 10.20 16.78 0.70
C LEU A 69 10.61 18.03 -0.12
N GLY A 70 9.65 18.88 -0.47
CA GLY A 70 9.89 20.08 -1.27
C GLY A 70 10.25 19.76 -2.72
N PRO A 71 10.65 20.77 -3.51
CA PRO A 71 11.22 20.54 -4.82
C PRO A 71 12.61 19.92 -4.64
N CYS A 72 12.68 18.60 -4.47
CA CYS A 72 13.96 17.89 -4.43
C CYS A 72 14.60 17.96 -5.82
N PRO A 73 15.76 18.64 -5.97
CA PRO A 73 16.54 18.56 -7.19
C PRO A 73 17.37 17.27 -7.12
N GLY A 74 16.92 16.24 -7.83
CA GLY A 74 17.72 15.04 -7.99
C GLY A 74 16.91 13.76 -7.88
N VAL A 75 17.10 12.91 -8.88
CA VAL A 75 16.82 11.47 -8.80
C VAL A 75 17.47 10.97 -7.51
N PHE A 76 16.68 10.61 -6.50
CA PHE A 76 17.22 9.87 -5.37
C PHE A 76 17.63 8.51 -5.91
N GLU A 77 18.93 8.29 -6.13
CA GLU A 77 19.46 6.95 -6.32
C GLU A 77 19.23 6.17 -5.03
N VAL A 78 18.11 5.45 -5.00
CA VAL A 78 17.80 4.52 -3.92
C VAL A 78 18.83 3.39 -4.02
N SER A 79 19.76 3.34 -3.07
CA SER A 79 20.83 2.34 -3.11
C SER A 79 20.26 0.93 -3.25
N PRO A 80 20.94 0.00 -3.96
CA PRO A 80 20.46 -1.37 -4.15
C PRO A 80 20.11 -2.07 -2.83
N LEU A 81 20.87 -1.77 -1.76
CA LEU A 81 20.63 -2.26 -0.42
C LEU A 81 19.29 -1.77 0.16
N THR A 82 18.95 -0.50 -0.10
CA THR A 82 17.68 0.09 0.34
C THR A 82 16.50 -0.52 -0.41
N GLN A 83 16.64 -0.75 -1.72
CA GLN A 83 15.62 -1.44 -2.52
C GLN A 83 15.39 -2.87 -2.01
N LEU A 84 16.46 -3.61 -1.72
CA LEU A 84 16.40 -4.95 -1.12
C LEU A 84 15.65 -4.96 0.21
N ARG A 85 15.92 -3.99 1.09
CA ARG A 85 15.23 -3.87 2.38
C ARG A 85 13.75 -3.55 2.22
N ILE A 86 13.40 -2.65 1.30
CA ILE A 86 11.99 -2.32 0.99
C ILE A 86 11.27 -3.58 0.47
N ARG A 87 11.88 -4.32 -0.46
CA ARG A 87 11.32 -5.55 -1.02
C ARG A 87 11.13 -6.63 0.04
N ALA A 88 12.15 -6.89 0.86
CA ALA A 88 12.08 -7.87 1.94
C ALA A 88 10.99 -7.53 2.96
N GLN A 89 10.85 -6.24 3.30
CA GLN A 89 9.82 -5.79 4.22
C GLN A 89 8.41 -5.93 3.62
N GLY A 90 8.23 -5.65 2.33
CA GLY A 90 6.97 -5.87 1.63
C GLY A 90 6.54 -7.33 1.60
N LEU A 91 7.47 -8.24 1.28
CA LEU A 91 7.22 -9.68 1.27
C LEU A 91 6.81 -10.20 2.66
N ARG A 92 7.48 -9.75 3.71
CA ARG A 92 7.13 -10.13 5.08
C ARG A 92 5.71 -9.69 5.45
N LEU A 93 5.33 -8.46 5.09
CA LEU A 93 3.99 -7.95 5.37
C LEU A 93 2.90 -8.67 4.57
N MET A 94 3.17 -9.07 3.33
CA MET A 94 2.25 -9.90 2.55
C MET A 94 2.06 -11.27 3.20
N ALA A 95 3.15 -11.92 3.63
CA ALA A 95 3.09 -13.21 4.32
C ALA A 95 2.34 -13.12 5.65
N ASP A 96 2.55 -12.05 6.43
CA ASP A 96 1.80 -11.80 7.66
C ASP A 96 0.31 -11.54 7.38
N ALA A 97 -0.03 -10.88 6.27
CA ALA A 97 -1.42 -10.66 5.86
C ALA A 97 -2.11 -11.97 5.41
N SER A 98 -1.41 -12.85 4.68
CA SER A 98 -1.93 -14.16 4.29
C SER A 98 -2.25 -15.07 5.49
N ARG A 99 -1.53 -14.89 6.61
CA ARG A 99 -1.78 -15.63 7.86
C ARG A 99 -2.98 -15.12 8.67
N LEU A 100 -3.52 -13.96 8.31
CA LEU A 100 -4.70 -13.37 8.94
C LEU A 100 -5.99 -13.64 8.15
N ILE A 101 -5.88 -14.32 7.00
CA ILE A 101 -7.04 -14.89 6.31
C ILE A 101 -7.49 -16.08 7.16
N PRO A 102 -8.73 -16.12 7.68
CA PRO A 102 -9.21 -17.26 8.44
C PRO A 102 -9.11 -18.52 7.56
N GLU A 103 -8.30 -19.48 8.00
CA GLU A 103 -8.41 -20.85 7.53
C GLU A 103 -9.86 -21.31 7.76
N GLU A 104 -10.47 -21.72 6.65
CA GLU A 104 -11.52 -22.74 6.56
C GLU A 104 -12.87 -22.44 7.23
N LEU A 105 -13.81 -21.90 6.42
CA LEU A 105 -15.22 -22.27 6.57
C LEU A 105 -15.36 -23.74 6.13
N PRO A 106 -15.74 -24.69 7.01
CA PRO A 106 -16.05 -26.03 6.58
C PRO A 106 -17.26 -25.99 5.65
N ILE A 107 -17.06 -26.54 4.45
CA ILE A 107 -18.09 -26.86 3.48
C ILE A 107 -19.20 -27.61 4.22
N ALA A 108 -20.41 -27.06 4.20
CA ALA A 108 -21.58 -27.76 4.72
C ALA A 108 -21.75 -29.05 3.92
N GLU A 109 -21.36 -30.18 4.52
CA GLU A 109 -21.70 -31.49 3.99
C GLU A 109 -23.23 -31.61 3.99
N GLY A 110 -23.79 -31.74 2.80
CA GLY A 110 -25.16 -32.18 2.62
C GLY A 110 -25.33 -33.53 3.31
N LYS A 111 -26.25 -33.60 4.27
CA LYS A 111 -26.82 -34.87 4.71
C LYS A 111 -28.02 -35.20 3.84
N PRO A 112 -28.20 -36.47 3.44
CA PRO A 112 -29.41 -36.95 2.77
C PRO A 112 -30.63 -36.87 3.71
#